data_AF-G3H2H1-F1
#
_entry.id   AF-G3H2H1-F1
#
_cell.length_a   1.000
_cell.length_b   1.000
_cell.length_c   1.000
_cell.angle_alpha   90.00
_cell.angle_beta   90.00
_cell.angle_gamma   90.00
#
_symmetry.space_group_name_H-M   'P 1'
#
loop_
_entity.id
_entity.type
_entity.pdbx_description
1 polymer ?
#
loop_
_entity_poly.entity_id
_entity_poly.type
_entity_poly.pdbx_seq_one_letter_code
_entity_poly.pdbx_strand_id
1 'polypeptide(L)'
;MSKFFQYGWRCTTNENSYSHSTLIGNWNQERYDLKNIVKPKPLPSQFGHYFESTYDTSYNSKKPQSAHRFKRDAHWFPGHQPELDPPHYKCTEKSTYMSSYSKPQPSHYSWCLYDPNVEQALDPEV
;
A
#
# COMPACT_ATOMS: atom_id res chain seq x y z
N MET A 1 -51.42 -13.52 -25.35
CA MET A 1 -49.95 -13.59 -25.30
C MET A 1 -49.31 -12.19 -25.13
N SER A 2 -49.48 -11.51 -23.98
CA SER A 2 -48.81 -10.20 -23.74
C SER A 2 -47.97 -10.12 -22.46
N LYS A 3 -48.07 -11.11 -21.56
CA LYS A 3 -47.41 -11.11 -20.25
C LYS A 3 -45.88 -11.12 -20.31
N PHE A 4 -45.29 -11.64 -21.38
CA PHE A 4 -43.83 -11.78 -21.52
C PHE A 4 -43.12 -10.52 -22.02
N PHE A 5 -43.87 -9.47 -22.38
CA PHE A 5 -43.30 -8.20 -22.86
C PHE A 5 -43.35 -7.08 -21.80
N GLN A 6 -43.73 -7.41 -20.57
CA GLN A 6 -43.66 -6.51 -19.42
C GLN A 6 -42.45 -6.91 -18.56
N TYR A 7 -41.56 -5.95 -18.38
CA TYR A 7 -40.30 -6.14 -17.64
C TYR A 7 -40.43 -5.46 -16.28
N GLY A 8 -40.36 -6.22 -15.17
CA GLY A 8 -40.47 -5.66 -13.83
C GLY A 8 -41.89 -5.63 -13.24
N TRP A 9 -42.00 -5.29 -11.97
CA TRP A 9 -43.18 -5.55 -11.11
C TRP A 9 -44.22 -4.43 -11.13
N ARG A 10 -43.95 -3.31 -11.83
CA ARG A 10 -44.83 -2.13 -11.92
C ARG A 10 -45.04 -1.60 -13.33
N CYS A 11 -44.59 -2.32 -14.35
CA CYS A 11 -44.51 -1.78 -15.71
C CYS A 11 -45.83 -1.97 -16.47
N THR A 12 -46.39 -0.88 -16.99
CA THR A 12 -47.60 -0.86 -17.81
C THR A 12 -47.29 -0.75 -19.30
N THR A 13 -46.11 -0.23 -19.66
CA THR A 13 -45.63 0.00 -21.03
C THR A 13 -44.50 -0.97 -21.44
N ASN A 14 -44.51 -1.38 -22.71
CA ASN A 14 -43.43 -2.16 -23.33
C ASN A 14 -42.45 -1.19 -24.00
N GLU A 15 -41.38 -0.83 -23.29
CA GLU A 15 -40.41 0.19 -23.69
C GLU A 15 -39.22 -0.40 -24.48
N ASN A 16 -39.52 -1.19 -25.52
CA ASN A 16 -38.49 -1.86 -26.34
C ASN A 16 -37.92 -0.98 -27.47
N SER A 17 -38.33 0.28 -27.57
CA SER A 17 -37.85 1.21 -28.61
C SER A 17 -36.48 1.83 -28.29
N TYR A 18 -35.98 1.63 -27.07
CA TYR A 18 -34.71 2.18 -26.62
C TYR A 18 -33.55 1.24 -26.95
N SER A 19 -32.36 1.82 -27.19
CA SER A 19 -31.12 1.06 -27.33
C SER A 19 -30.79 0.30 -26.04
N HIS A 20 -30.13 -0.86 -26.14
CA HIS A 20 -29.60 -1.61 -25.00
C HIS A 20 -28.58 -0.82 -24.14
N SER A 21 -28.09 0.32 -24.63
CA SER A 21 -27.27 1.26 -23.85
C SER A 21 -28.09 2.05 -22.82
N THR A 22 -29.40 2.15 -23.03
CA THR A 22 -30.32 2.83 -22.11
C THR A 22 -30.72 1.85 -21.01
N LEU A 23 -30.53 2.25 -19.75
CA LEU A 23 -30.80 1.42 -18.57
C LEU A 23 -32.30 1.34 -18.24
N ILE A 24 -33.11 0.90 -19.19
CA ILE A 24 -34.57 0.84 -19.11
C ILE A 24 -35.09 -0.53 -19.52
N GLY A 25 -36.29 -0.90 -19.10
CA GLY A 25 -36.89 -2.20 -19.44
C GLY A 25 -35.99 -3.38 -19.06
N ASN A 26 -35.69 -4.24 -20.03
CA ASN A 26 -34.95 -5.48 -19.85
C ASN A 26 -33.43 -5.38 -20.09
N TRP A 27 -32.86 -4.17 -19.96
CA TRP A 27 -31.47 -3.88 -20.31
C TRP A 27 -30.45 -4.90 -19.75
N ASN A 28 -30.66 -5.37 -18.52
CA ASN A 28 -29.73 -6.26 -17.83
C ASN A 28 -29.71 -7.66 -18.47
N GLN A 29 -30.88 -8.25 -18.72
CA GLN A 29 -30.97 -9.56 -19.35
C GLN A 29 -30.50 -9.51 -20.80
N GLU A 30 -30.82 -8.44 -21.52
CA GLU A 30 -30.35 -8.24 -22.90
C GLU A 30 -28.83 -8.11 -22.97
N ARG A 31 -28.21 -7.36 -22.04
CA ARG A 31 -26.75 -7.21 -21.98
C ARG A 31 -26.03 -8.55 -21.81
N TYR A 32 -26.58 -9.45 -21.01
CA TYR A 32 -26.02 -10.78 -20.75
C TYR A 32 -26.63 -11.89 -21.61
N ASP A 33 -27.40 -11.54 -22.65
CA ASP A 33 -27.90 -12.52 -23.61
C ASP A 33 -26.73 -13.14 -24.40
N LEU A 34 -26.79 -14.44 -24.65
CA LEU A 34 -25.80 -15.19 -25.42
C LEU A 34 -25.57 -14.57 -26.80
N LYS A 35 -26.64 -14.06 -27.43
CA LYS A 35 -26.55 -13.37 -28.72
C LYS A 35 -25.67 -12.12 -28.67
N ASN A 36 -25.57 -11.45 -27.51
CA ASN A 36 -24.74 -10.26 -27.34
C ASN A 36 -23.33 -10.61 -26.84
N ILE A 37 -23.19 -11.64 -25.99
CA ILE A 37 -21.89 -12.12 -25.52
C ILE A 37 -21.05 -12.71 -26.65
N VAL A 38 -21.68 -13.41 -27.60
CA VAL A 38 -21.00 -14.05 -28.74
C VAL A 38 -20.55 -13.02 -29.79
N LYS A 39 -21.06 -11.78 -29.77
CA LYS A 39 -20.65 -10.74 -30.73
C LYS A 39 -19.17 -10.41 -30.52
N PRO A 40 -18.30 -10.64 -31.53
CA PRO A 40 -16.91 -10.26 -31.43
C PRO A 40 -16.81 -8.74 -31.30
N LYS A 41 -15.78 -8.27 -30.59
CA LYS A 41 -15.46 -6.85 -30.55
C LYS A 41 -15.16 -6.37 -31.98
N PRO A 42 -15.58 -5.15 -32.34
CA PRO A 42 -15.24 -4.57 -33.63
C PRO A 42 -13.71 -4.51 -33.78
N LEU A 43 -13.26 -4.51 -35.03
CA LEU A 43 -11.84 -4.32 -35.33
C LEU A 43 -11.36 -2.99 -34.71
N PRO A 44 -10.12 -2.95 -34.19
CA PRO A 44 -9.56 -1.73 -33.64
C PRO A 44 -9.58 -0.61 -34.70
N SER A 45 -9.95 0.59 -34.27
CA SER A 45 -9.99 1.76 -35.15
C SER A 45 -8.61 2.08 -35.68
N GLN A 46 -8.52 2.34 -36.99
CA GLN A 46 -7.28 2.78 -37.63
C GLN A 46 -6.78 4.12 -37.08
N PHE A 47 -7.65 4.96 -36.52
CA PHE A 47 -7.31 6.30 -36.03
C PHE A 47 -7.46 6.46 -34.51
N GLY A 48 -7.94 5.43 -33.80
CA GLY A 48 -8.25 5.53 -32.37
C GLY A 48 -7.05 5.91 -31.51
N HIS A 49 -5.87 5.42 -31.87
CA HIS A 49 -4.61 5.64 -31.16
C HIS A 49 -4.11 7.10 -31.24
N TYR A 50 -4.62 7.93 -32.15
CA TYR A 50 -4.20 9.34 -32.24
C TYR A 50 -4.61 10.16 -31.02
N PHE A 51 -5.64 9.71 -30.30
CA PHE A 51 -6.16 10.39 -29.12
C PHE A 51 -5.72 9.72 -27.82
N GLU A 52 -4.98 8.62 -27.90
CA GLU A 52 -4.43 7.94 -26.73
C GLU A 52 -3.14 8.65 -26.29
N SER A 53 -3.09 9.06 -25.01
CA SER A 53 -1.86 9.60 -24.44
C SER A 53 -1.02 8.47 -23.84
N THR A 54 0.30 8.60 -23.94
CA THR A 54 1.24 7.65 -23.29
C THR A 54 1.01 7.56 -21.79
N TYR A 55 0.58 8.67 -21.17
CA TYR A 55 0.15 8.72 -19.78
C TYR A 55 -1.04 7.78 -19.53
N ASP A 56 -2.13 7.94 -20.29
CA ASP A 56 -3.34 7.13 -20.16
C ASP A 56 -3.04 5.63 -20.38
N THR A 57 -2.31 5.30 -21.44
CA THR A 57 -1.93 3.91 -21.74
C THR A 57 -1.08 3.30 -20.63
N SER A 58 -0.12 4.05 -20.06
CA SER A 58 0.76 3.51 -19.01
C SER A 58 0.02 3.25 -17.69
N TYR A 59 -0.85 4.16 -17.26
CA TYR A 59 -1.55 4.07 -15.97
C TYR A 59 -2.78 3.17 -16.02
N ASN A 60 -3.52 3.16 -17.13
CA ASN A 60 -4.74 2.37 -17.29
C ASN A 60 -4.49 1.01 -17.96
N SER A 61 -3.26 0.72 -18.39
CA SER A 61 -2.91 -0.63 -18.84
C SER A 61 -3.26 -1.64 -17.76
N LYS A 62 -4.13 -2.59 -18.11
CA LYS A 62 -4.41 -3.75 -17.25
C LYS A 62 -3.11 -4.52 -17.14
N LYS A 63 -2.38 -4.32 -16.03
CA LYS A 63 -1.17 -5.08 -15.77
C LYS A 63 -1.56 -6.56 -15.81
N PRO A 64 -0.84 -7.41 -16.57
CA PRO A 64 -1.08 -8.83 -16.51
C PRO A 64 -1.00 -9.23 -15.04
N GLN A 65 -2.04 -9.89 -14.55
CA GLN A 65 -2.01 -10.48 -13.21
C GLN A 65 -0.98 -11.61 -13.27
N SER A 66 0.31 -11.26 -13.13
CA SER A 66 1.37 -12.23 -13.01
C SER A 66 1.03 -13.13 -11.82
N ALA A 67 0.87 -14.43 -12.08
CA ALA A 67 0.75 -15.44 -11.03
C ALA A 67 1.99 -15.45 -10.12
N HIS A 68 3.12 -14.97 -10.65
CA HIS A 68 4.39 -14.87 -9.96
C HIS A 68 4.67 -13.42 -9.54
N ARG A 69 3.88 -12.92 -8.57
CA ARG A 69 4.27 -11.68 -7.87
C ARG A 69 5.35 -12.05 -6.86
N PHE A 70 6.61 -11.88 -7.24
CA PHE A 70 7.69 -11.84 -6.26
C PHE A 70 7.37 -10.71 -5.28
N LYS A 71 6.94 -11.07 -4.08
CA LYS A 71 6.73 -10.13 -2.99
C LYS A 71 8.12 -9.70 -2.57
N ARG A 72 8.47 -8.45 -2.84
CA ARG A 72 9.63 -7.84 -2.18
C ARG A 72 9.22 -7.64 -0.73
N ASP A 73 9.58 -8.57 0.12
CA ASP A 73 9.43 -8.40 1.55
C ASP A 73 10.38 -7.29 2.01
N ALA A 74 10.03 -6.63 3.11
CA ALA A 74 10.93 -5.72 3.79
C ALA A 74 12.14 -6.54 4.27
N HIS A 75 13.24 -6.44 3.53
CA HIS A 75 14.49 -7.10 3.88
C HIS A 75 15.21 -6.22 4.89
N TRP A 76 15.40 -6.71 6.10
CA TRP A 76 16.34 -6.11 7.04
C TRP A 76 17.65 -6.91 6.95
N PHE A 77 18.77 -6.23 6.77
CA PHE A 77 20.07 -6.89 6.86
C PHE A 77 20.23 -7.45 8.28
N PRO A 78 20.78 -8.66 8.45
CA PRO A 78 21.03 -9.20 9.79
C PRO A 78 21.84 -8.17 10.60
N GLY A 79 21.39 -7.94 11.84
CA GLY A 79 21.99 -6.94 12.71
C GLY A 79 23.43 -7.30 13.10
N HIS A 80 24.09 -6.35 13.75
CA HIS A 80 25.40 -6.56 14.37
C HIS A 80 25.36 -7.79 15.29
N GLN A 81 26.38 -8.66 15.21
CA GLN A 81 26.55 -9.84 16.08
C GLN A 81 27.71 -9.60 17.09
N PRO A 82 27.42 -9.17 18.33
CA PRO A 82 28.46 -8.77 19.31
C PRO A 82 29.40 -9.90 19.73
N GLU A 83 29.00 -11.15 19.48
CA GLU A 83 29.81 -12.32 19.79
C GLU A 83 31.09 -12.40 18.94
N LEU A 84 31.01 -11.86 17.70
CA LEU A 84 32.12 -11.83 16.75
C LEU A 84 33.08 -10.66 16.97
N ASP A 85 32.77 -9.77 17.91
CA ASP A 85 33.64 -8.63 18.19
C ASP A 85 34.98 -9.11 18.74
N PRO A 86 36.10 -8.50 18.30
CA PRO A 86 37.39 -8.72 18.90
C PRO A 86 37.40 -8.50 20.42
N PRO A 87 38.26 -9.22 21.18
CA PRO A 87 38.30 -9.14 22.64
C PRO A 87 38.48 -7.73 23.20
N HIS A 88 39.16 -6.83 22.49
CA HIS A 88 39.42 -5.46 22.94
C HIS A 88 38.20 -4.53 22.86
N TYR A 89 37.14 -4.92 22.15
CA TYR A 89 35.86 -4.20 22.14
C TYR A 89 34.83 -4.83 23.08
N LYS A 90 35.11 -6.00 23.65
CA LYS A 90 34.22 -6.63 24.62
C LYS A 90 34.33 -5.92 25.97
N CYS A 91 33.20 -5.83 26.67
CA CYS A 91 33.19 -5.34 28.04
C CYS A 91 34.06 -6.25 28.91
N THR A 92 35.05 -5.67 29.60
CA THR A 92 35.91 -6.41 30.51
C THR A 92 35.08 -7.01 31.65
N GLU A 93 35.26 -8.30 31.89
CA GLU A 93 34.59 -8.99 32.99
C GLU A 93 35.02 -8.41 34.35
N LYS A 94 34.13 -8.47 35.34
CA LYS A 94 34.42 -7.92 36.67
C LYS A 94 35.56 -8.69 37.31
N SER A 95 36.57 -7.98 37.78
CA SER A 95 37.66 -8.59 38.54
C SER A 95 37.16 -9.17 39.87
N THR A 96 37.88 -10.13 40.44
CA THR A 96 37.56 -10.71 41.76
C THR A 96 37.45 -9.62 42.83
N TYR A 97 38.29 -8.58 42.77
CA TYR A 97 38.25 -7.42 43.65
C TYR A 97 36.94 -6.61 43.49
N MET A 98 36.47 -6.40 42.26
CA MET A 98 35.20 -5.71 42.00
C MET A 98 33.99 -6.54 42.41
N SER A 99 34.10 -7.86 42.43
CA SER A 99 33.06 -8.78 42.89
C SER A 99 33.01 -8.89 44.41
N SER A 100 34.16 -8.78 45.10
CA SER A 100 34.25 -8.84 46.56
C SER A 100 33.97 -7.51 47.26
N TYR A 101 34.19 -6.38 46.59
CA TYR A 101 33.78 -5.07 47.07
C TYR A 101 32.39 -4.69 46.54
N SER A 102 31.36 -4.89 47.36
CA SER A 102 30.07 -4.23 47.17
C SER A 102 30.26 -2.72 47.36
N LYS A 103 29.87 -1.90 46.37
CA LYS A 103 29.85 -0.44 46.55
C LYS A 103 29.05 -0.10 47.81
N PRO A 104 29.53 0.82 48.68
CA PRO A 104 28.69 1.32 49.76
C PRO A 104 27.43 1.94 49.13
N GLN A 105 26.26 1.67 49.72
CA GLN A 105 25.01 2.29 49.29
C GLN A 105 25.22 3.81 49.27
N PRO A 106 24.89 4.51 48.18
CA PRO A 106 25.10 5.95 48.13
C PRO A 106 24.26 6.61 49.22
N SER A 107 24.91 7.12 50.27
CA SER A 107 24.29 8.08 51.18
C SER A 107 24.13 9.37 50.40
N HIS A 108 22.88 9.71 50.08
CA HIS A 108 22.42 10.83 49.26
C HIS A 108 22.61 10.67 47.74
N TYR A 109 21.48 10.34 47.08
CA TYR A 109 21.27 10.61 45.66
C TYR A 109 21.32 12.13 45.44
N SER A 110 22.45 12.69 44.99
CA SER A 110 22.41 13.96 44.24
C SER A 110 22.24 13.62 42.77
N TRP A 111 20.99 13.62 42.34
CA TRP A 111 20.62 13.41 40.94
C TRP A 111 21.03 14.66 40.15
N CYS A 112 22.26 14.69 39.63
CA CYS A 112 22.59 15.64 38.57
C CYS A 112 21.89 15.16 37.29
N LEU A 113 20.65 15.61 37.10
CA LEU A 113 20.01 15.67 35.79
C LEU A 113 20.88 16.57 34.92
N TYR A 114 21.45 16.02 33.85
CA TYR A 114 22.13 16.80 32.83
C TYR A 114 21.04 17.49 31.99
N ASP A 115 20.85 18.80 32.17
CA ASP A 115 19.95 19.61 31.36
C ASP A 115 20.72 20.13 30.13
N PRO A 116 20.38 19.73 28.89
CA PRO A 116 21.20 20.02 27.71
C PRO A 116 21.02 21.44 27.14
N ASN A 117 20.44 22.38 27.89
CA ASN A 117 20.01 23.68 27.35
C ASN A 117 20.77 24.92 27.86
N VAL A 118 21.94 24.78 28.46
CA VAL A 118 22.72 25.94 28.92
C VAL A 118 24.14 25.88 28.36
N GLU A 119 24.34 26.40 27.14
CA GLU A 119 25.56 27.13 26.72
C GLU A 119 25.47 27.61 25.25
N GLN A 120 24.43 28.37 24.93
CA GLN A 120 24.45 29.31 23.80
C GLN A 120 23.90 30.66 24.25
N ALA A 121 24.70 31.39 25.02
CA ALA A 121 24.58 32.84 25.15
C ALA A 121 25.82 33.34 25.90
N LEU A 122 26.82 33.84 25.17
CA LEU A 122 27.80 34.82 25.65
C LEU A 122 28.54 35.36 24.41
N ASP A 123 27.88 36.30 23.73
CA ASP A 123 28.57 37.26 22.86
C ASP A 123 29.19 38.36 23.75
N PRO A 124 30.43 38.80 23.51
CA PRO A 124 30.94 40.04 24.12
C PRO A 124 30.82 41.23 23.15
N GLU A 125 30.09 42.26 23.58
CA GLU A 125 30.23 43.64 23.08
C GLU A 125 31.58 44.22 23.56
N VAL A 126 32.40 44.69 22.61
CA VAL A 126 33.13 46.00 22.65
C VAL A 126 33.31 46.48 21.21
#